data_AF-A0AAP5MCU5-F1
#
_entry.id   AF-A0AAP5MCU5-F1
#
_cell.length_a   1.000
_cell.length_b   1.000
_cell.length_c   1.000
_cell.angle_alpha   90.00
_cell.angle_beta   90.00
_cell.angle_gamma   90.00
#
_symmetry.space_group_name_H-M   'P 1'
#
loop_
_entity.id
_entity.type
_entity.pdbx_description
1 polymer ?
#
loop_
_entity_poly.entity_id
_entity_poly.type
_entity_poly.pdbx_seq_one_letter_code
_entity_poly.pdbx_strand_id
1 'polypeptide(L)'
;MNIQLKPEQEKLIQSQIESGKYNSPEEIVDVAFRLFEKLHSEYTDWVEETRQKVDLAVAELERGEGLDGETVVMEILDRFKKARQEKE
;
A
#
# COMPACT_ATOMS: atom_id res chain seq x y z
N MET A 1 10.56 -28.26 5.02
CA MET A 1 9.44 -28.67 4.14
C MET A 1 10.04 -28.97 2.78
N ASN A 2 9.61 -30.04 2.08
CA ASN A 2 10.11 -30.34 0.74
C ASN A 2 9.07 -29.88 -0.28
N ILE A 3 9.42 -28.91 -1.12
CA ILE A 3 8.52 -28.34 -2.14
C ILE A 3 9.04 -28.78 -3.50
N GLN A 4 8.22 -29.47 -4.28
CA GLN A 4 8.55 -29.82 -5.66
C GLN A 4 8.23 -28.63 -6.56
N LEU A 5 9.25 -28.14 -7.27
CA LEU A 5 9.11 -27.09 -8.26
C LEU A 5 8.72 -27.69 -9.61
N LYS A 6 7.96 -26.92 -10.39
CA LYS A 6 7.72 -27.27 -11.79
C LYS A 6 9.01 -27.05 -12.60
N PRO A 7 9.22 -27.80 -13.69
CA PRO A 7 10.39 -27.63 -14.54
C PRO A 7 10.59 -26.19 -15.05
N GLU A 8 9.49 -25.46 -15.26
CA GLU A 8 9.53 -24.05 -15.67
C GLU A 8 10.08 -23.13 -14.56
N GLN A 9 9.75 -23.41 -13.29
CA GLN A 9 10.23 -22.64 -12.14
C GLN A 9 11.72 -22.89 -11.90
N GLU A 10 12.17 -24.15 -12.05
CA GLU A 10 13.59 -24.50 -11.96
C GLU A 10 14.42 -23.78 -13.03
N LYS A 11 13.94 -23.75 -14.28
CA LYS A 11 14.60 -23.01 -15.36
C LYS A 11 14.70 -21.51 -15.08
N LEU A 12 13.65 -20.93 -14.51
CA LEU A 12 13.64 -19.51 -14.16
C LEU A 12 14.67 -19.21 -13.05
N ILE A 13 14.72 -20.03 -12.01
CA ILE A 13 15.70 -19.91 -10.92
C ILE A 13 17.12 -20.04 -11.47
N GLN A 14 17.37 -21.04 -12.31
CA GLN A 14 18.67 -21.28 -12.92
C GLN A 14 19.13 -20.09 -13.76
N SER A 15 18.25 -19.52 -14.59
CA SER A 15 18.54 -18.33 -15.40
C SER A 15 18.87 -17.10 -14.55
N GLN A 16 18.19 -16.93 -13.41
CA GLN A 16 18.46 -15.82 -12.48
C GLN A 16 19.81 -15.96 -11.78
N ILE A 17 20.24 -17.19 -11.46
CA ILE A 17 21.58 -17.46 -10.91
C ILE A 17 22.65 -17.22 -11.98
N GLU A 18 22.43 -17.71 -13.20
CA GLU A 18 23.34 -17.50 -14.34
C GLU A 18 23.52 -16.03 -14.70
N SER A 19 22.50 -15.19 -14.44
CA SER A 19 22.61 -13.73 -14.60
C SER A 19 23.55 -13.05 -13.59
N GLY A 20 24.02 -13.80 -12.57
CA GLY A 20 24.87 -13.28 -11.49
C GLY A 20 24.13 -12.40 -10.47
N LYS A 21 22.81 -12.24 -10.63
CA LYS A 21 21.98 -11.42 -9.75
C LYS A 21 21.69 -12.08 -8.39
N TYR A 22 21.76 -13.41 -8.32
CA TYR A 22 21.51 -14.20 -7.12
C TYR A 22 22.54 -15.33 -7.01
N ASN A 23 22.95 -15.65 -5.80
CA ASN A 23 24.04 -16.59 -5.53
C ASN A 23 23.54 -18.02 -5.29
N SER A 24 22.26 -18.18 -4.93
CA SER A 24 21.67 -19.49 -4.70
C SER A 24 20.16 -19.53 -5.01
N PRO A 25 19.60 -20.74 -5.24
CA PRO A 25 18.16 -20.93 -5.35
C PRO A 25 17.39 -20.44 -4.11
N GLU A 26 17.94 -20.64 -2.92
CA GLU A 26 17.34 -20.25 -1.64
C GLU A 26 17.16 -18.73 -1.56
N GLU A 27 18.13 -17.96 -2.03
CA GLU A 27 18.04 -16.49 -2.06
C GLU A 27 16.85 -16.02 -2.92
N ILE A 28 16.62 -16.67 -4.06
CA ILE A 28 15.49 -16.36 -4.96
C ILE A 28 14.16 -16.73 -4.28
N VAL A 29 14.12 -17.88 -3.60
CA VAL A 29 12.93 -18.34 -2.86
C VAL A 29 12.59 -17.38 -1.72
N ASP A 30 13.58 -16.90 -0.96
CA ASP A 30 13.38 -15.91 0.11
C ASP A 30 12.86 -14.56 -0.43
N VAL A 31 13.33 -14.14 -1.61
CA VAL A 31 12.80 -12.94 -2.27
C VAL A 31 11.36 -13.15 -2.72
N ALA A 32 11.03 -14.32 -3.27
CA ALA A 32 9.67 -14.65 -3.67
C ALA A 32 8.70 -14.67 -2.48
N PHE A 33 9.13 -15.22 -1.33
CA PHE A 33 8.31 -15.21 -0.11
C PHE A 33 8.14 -13.81 0.47
N ARG A 34 9.19 -12.98 0.51
CA ARG A 34 9.04 -11.57 0.92
C ARG A 34 8.08 -10.80 0.03
N LEU A 35 8.12 -11.04 -1.28
CA LEU A 35 7.17 -10.44 -2.22
C LEU A 35 5.75 -10.95 -1.95
N PHE A 36 5.59 -12.24 -1.67
CA PHE A 36 4.31 -12.85 -1.34
C PHE A 36 3.71 -12.29 -0.05
N GLU A 37 4.52 -12.19 1.02
CA GLU A 37 4.13 -11.55 2.28
C GLU A 37 3.72 -10.10 2.04
N LYS A 38 4.51 -9.33 1.31
CA LYS A 38 4.19 -7.94 0.98
C LYS A 38 2.86 -7.80 0.22
N LEU A 39 2.62 -8.68 -0.75
CA LEU A 39 1.35 -8.72 -1.50
C LEU A 39 0.14 -9.01 -0.59
N HIS A 40 0.33 -9.74 0.51
CA HIS A 40 -0.76 -10.12 1.42
C HIS A 40 -0.88 -9.17 2.63
N SER A 41 0.21 -8.52 3.04
CA SER A 41 0.21 -7.58 4.16
C SER A 41 -0.40 -6.25 3.76
N GLU A 42 0.02 -5.67 2.63
CA GLU A 42 -0.41 -4.31 2.23
C GLU A 42 -1.93 -4.18 2.11
N TYR A 43 -2.60 -5.20 1.55
CA TYR A 43 -4.06 -5.18 1.44
C TYR A 43 -4.75 -5.28 2.79
N THR A 44 -4.26 -6.17 3.67
CA THR A 44 -4.84 -6.37 5.00
C THR A 44 -4.63 -5.14 5.88
N ASP A 45 -3.43 -4.58 5.86
CA ASP A 45 -3.07 -3.36 6.58
C ASP A 45 -3.94 -2.18 6.10
N TRP A 46 -4.11 -2.02 4.79
CA TRP A 46 -4.97 -0.98 4.23
C TRP A 46 -6.44 -1.15 4.65
N VAL A 47 -6.98 -2.37 4.65
CA VAL A 47 -8.35 -2.65 5.09
C VAL A 47 -8.52 -2.27 6.56
N GLU A 48 -7.56 -2.64 7.41
CA GLU A 48 -7.65 -2.39 8.85
C GLU A 48 -7.51 -0.90 9.17
N GLU A 49 -6.56 -0.21 8.55
CA GLU A 49 -6.41 1.25 8.67
C GLU A 49 -7.69 1.98 8.19
N THR A 50 -8.26 1.54 7.08
CA THR A 50 -9.49 2.15 6.53
C THR A 50 -10.67 1.93 7.47
N ARG A 51 -10.85 0.73 8.03
CA ARG A 51 -11.92 0.45 8.99
C ARG A 51 -11.81 1.35 10.23
N GLN A 52 -10.61 1.49 10.79
CA GLN A 52 -10.39 2.37 11.94
C GLN A 52 -10.76 3.83 11.63
N LYS A 53 -10.39 4.34 10.45
CA LYS A 53 -10.76 5.70 10.03
C LYS A 53 -12.28 5.86 9.86
N VAL A 54 -12.95 4.86 9.32
CA VAL A 54 -14.42 4.88 9.16
C VAL A 54 -15.11 4.84 10.51
N ASP A 55 -14.69 3.97 11.43
CA ASP A 55 -15.27 3.86 12.78
C ASP A 55 -15.12 5.19 13.55
N LEU A 56 -13.96 5.84 13.45
CA LEU A 56 -13.74 7.17 14.02
C LEU A 56 -14.68 8.21 13.40
N ALA A 57 -14.79 8.26 12.07
CA ALA A 57 -15.66 9.20 11.37
C ALA A 57 -17.14 8.99 11.73
N VAL A 58 -17.60 7.74 11.87
CA VAL A 58 -18.96 7.44 12.33
C VAL A 58 -19.18 7.99 13.74
N ALA A 59 -18.24 7.76 14.66
CA ALA A 59 -18.34 8.28 16.01
C ALA A 59 -18.32 9.82 16.08
N GLU A 60 -17.56 10.49 15.23
CA GLU A 60 -17.56 11.96 15.07
C GLU A 60 -18.92 12.47 14.59
N LEU A 61 -19.51 11.81 13.58
CA LEU A 61 -20.83 12.15 13.08
C LEU A 61 -21.93 11.94 14.13
N GLU A 62 -21.87 10.86 14.90
CA GLU A 62 -22.80 10.62 16.02
C GLU A 62 -22.71 11.67 17.12
N ARG A 63 -21.52 12.26 17.34
CA ARG A 63 -21.33 13.40 18.25
C ARG A 63 -21.78 14.74 17.66
N GLY A 64 -22.20 14.77 16.39
CA GLY A 64 -22.62 15.98 15.70
C GLY A 64 -21.45 16.84 15.22
N GLU A 65 -20.25 16.27 15.11
CA GLU A 65 -19.03 16.97 14.63
C GLU A 65 -18.96 16.99 13.08
N GLY A 66 -20.01 16.55 12.40
CA GLY A 66 -20.12 16.61 10.95
C GLY A 66 -20.09 18.05 10.43
N LEU A 67 -19.30 18.27 9.38
CA LEU A 67 -19.18 19.57 8.71
C LEU A 67 -20.04 19.59 7.44
N ASP A 68 -20.57 20.76 7.12
CA ASP A 68 -21.24 20.98 5.84
C ASP A 68 -20.24 20.93 4.68
N GLY A 69 -20.52 20.06 3.70
CA GLY A 69 -19.59 19.79 2.61
C GLY A 69 -19.33 21.00 1.70
N GLU A 70 -20.36 21.80 1.41
CA GLU A 70 -20.22 23.00 0.58
C GLU A 70 -19.34 24.03 1.27
N THR A 71 -19.55 24.22 2.59
CA THR A 71 -18.74 25.12 3.42
C THR A 71 -17.27 24.71 3.42
N VAL A 72 -16.96 23.43 3.66
CA VAL A 72 -15.56 22.94 3.65
C VAL A 72 -14.90 23.12 2.30
N VAL A 73 -15.60 22.82 1.20
CA VAL A 73 -15.07 23.00 -0.16
C VAL A 73 -14.76 24.47 -0.44
N MET A 74 -15.66 25.38 -0.05
CA MET A 74 -15.44 26.82 -0.21
C MET A 74 -14.21 27.32 0.57
N GLU A 75 -14.02 26.87 1.81
CA GLU A 75 -12.84 27.21 2.61
C GLU A 75 -11.53 26.70 1.98
N ILE A 76 -11.53 25.47 1.45
CA ILE A 76 -10.37 24.91 0.75
C ILE A 76 -10.02 25.75 -0.48
N LEU A 77 -11.03 26.11 -1.29
CA LEU A 77 -10.84 26.96 -2.47
C LEU A 77 -10.32 28.35 -2.11
N ASP A 78 -10.79 28.93 -1.02
CA ASP A 78 -10.31 30.22 -0.51
C ASP A 78 -8.84 30.15 -0.08
N ARG A 79 -8.44 29.09 0.63
CA ARG A 79 -7.03 28.85 0.99
C ARG A 79 -6.13 28.75 -0.23
N PHE A 80 -6.57 28.08 -1.29
CA PHE A 80 -5.80 28.01 -2.54
C PHE A 80 -5.66 29.37 -3.23
N LYS A 81 -6.70 30.22 -3.19
CA LYS A 81 -6.64 31.58 -3.75
C LYS A 81 -5.64 32.45 -2.98
N LYS A 82 -5.69 32.43 -1.65
CA LYS A 82 -4.75 33.17 -0.78
C LYS A 82 -3.31 32.76 -1.01
N ALA A 83 -3.03 31.45 -1.06
CA ALA A 83 -1.68 30.93 -1.31
C ALA A 83 -1.10 31.29 -2.69
N ARG A 84 -1.95 31.60 -3.68
CA ARG A 84 -1.51 32.13 -4.98
C ARG A 84 -1.19 33.62 -4.92
N GLN A 85 -1.99 34.40 -4.20
CA GLN A 85 -1.78 35.85 -4.07
C GLN A 85 -0.55 36.21 -3.24
N GLU A 86 -0.18 35.38 -2.26
CA GLU A 86 1.05 35.58 -1.46
C GLU A 86 2.35 35.28 -2.23
N LYS A 87 2.26 34.72 -3.44
CA LYS A 87 3.42 34.39 -4.29
C LYS A 87 3.67 35.41 -5.41
N GLU A 88 2.81 36.41 -5.56
CA GLU A 88 2.95 37.54 -6.50
C GLU A 88 3.48 38.78 -5.76
#